data_AF-A0A182EY39-F1
#
_entry.id   AF-A0A182EY39-F1
#
_cell.length_a   1.000
_cell.length_b   1.000
_cell.length_c   1.000
_cell.angle_alpha   90.00
_cell.angle_beta   90.00
_cell.angle_gamma   90.00
#
_symmetry.space_group_name_H-M   'P 1'
#
loop_
_entity.id
_entity.type
_entity.pdbx_description
1 polymer ?
#
loop_
_entity_poly.entity_id
_entity_poly.type
_entity_poly.pdbx_seq_one_letter_code
_entity_poly.pdbx_strand_id
1 'polypeptide(L)' 'KRAISFRHTEYIPAELQFGIFFSAIQWTTFGILIENYYIAVANFAALLVNIATISLYFIYPPLTWKVPIIGTGPQQKKTE' A
#
# COMPACT_ATOMS: atom_id res chain seq x y z
N LYS A 1 3.94 9.68 5.49
CA LYS A 1 3.71 10.92 6.30
C LYS A 1 2.26 11.41 6.25
N ARG A 2 1.67 11.67 5.07
CA ARG A 2 0.29 12.20 4.96
C ARG A 2 -0.78 11.29 5.58
N ALA A 3 -0.76 9.98 5.29
CA ALA A 3 -1.72 9.02 5.88
C ALA A 3 -1.70 9.01 7.42
N ILE A 4 -0.51 9.11 8.03
CA ILE A 4 -0.35 9.16 9.49
C ILE A 4 -0.90 10.48 10.05
N SER A 5 -0.69 11.59 9.34
CA SER A 5 -1.18 12.92 9.75
C SER A 5 -2.70 13.02 9.69
N PHE A 6 -3.32 12.53 8.62
CA PHE A 6 -4.77 12.60 8.42
C PHE A 6 -5.53 11.44 9.08
N ARG A 7 -4.81 10.40 9.53
CA ARG A 7 -5.39 9.15 10.05
C ARG A 7 -6.38 8.44 9.11
N HIS A 8 -6.32 8.75 7.81
CA HIS A 8 -7.04 8.04 6.76
C HIS A 8 -6.21 7.99 5.48
N THR A 9 -6.45 6.99 4.63
CA THR A 9 -5.71 6.77 3.37
C THR A 9 -6.47 7.19 2.12
N GLU A 10 -7.56 7.96 2.23
CA GLU A 10 -8.39 8.39 1.08
C GLU A 10 -7.61 9.00 -0.10
N TYR A 11 -6.53 9.72 0.18
CA TYR A 11 -5.70 10.36 -0.85
C TYR A 11 -4.79 9.38 -1.59
N ILE A 12 -4.71 8.13 -1.15
CA ILE A 12 -3.89 7.08 -1.77
C ILE A 12 -4.87 6.16 -2.51
N PRO A 13 -4.85 6.11 -3.86
CA PRO A 13 -5.70 5.21 -4.63
C PRO A 13 -5.24 3.75 -4.42
N ALA A 14 -6.13 2.92 -3.89
CA ALA A 14 -5.81 1.54 -3.51
C ALA A 14 -5.45 0.68 -4.74
N GLU A 15 -6.15 0.87 -5.84
CA GLU A 15 -5.96 0.16 -7.11
C GLU A 15 -4.53 0.36 -7.63
N LEU A 16 -4.03 1.60 -7.55
CA LEU A 16 -2.66 1.93 -7.93
C LEU A 16 -1.66 1.21 -7.02
N GLN A 17 -1.93 1.18 -5.72
CA GLN A 17 -1.02 0.57 -4.75
C GLN A 17 -0.91 -0.95 -4.96
N PHE A 18 -2.04 -1.63 -5.23
CA PHE A 18 -2.04 -3.05 -5.58
C PHE A 18 -1.37 -3.30 -6.94
N GLY A 19 -1.59 -2.44 -7.94
CA GLY A 19 -0.89 -2.55 -9.24
C GLY A 19 0.63 -2.48 -9.10
N ILE A 20 1.12 -1.52 -8.30
CA ILE A 20 2.56 -1.40 -7.99
C ILE A 20 3.05 -2.61 -7.20
N PHE A 21 2.27 -3.13 -6.26
CA PHE A 21 2.64 -4.31 -5.47
C PHE A 21 2.92 -5.52 -6.35
N PHE A 22 1.99 -5.88 -7.24
CA PHE A 22 2.15 -7.01 -8.15
C PHE A 22 3.31 -6.79 -9.12
N SER A 23 3.44 -5.57 -9.66
CA SER A 23 4.54 -5.23 -10.55
C SER A 23 5.90 -5.34 -9.86
N ALA A 24 6.03 -4.82 -8.63
CA ALA A 24 7.27 -4.89 -7.86
C ALA A 24 7.65 -6.34 -7.50
N ILE A 25 6.68 -7.17 -7.11
CA ILE A 25 6.91 -8.61 -6.90
C ILE A 25 7.46 -9.25 -8.18
N GLN A 26 6.78 -9.01 -9.32
CA GLN A 26 7.20 -9.59 -10.60
C GLN A 26 8.63 -9.19 -10.96
N TRP A 27 8.99 -7.92 -10.81
CA TRP A 27 10.34 -7.43 -11.12
C TRP A 27 11.40 -7.91 -10.13
N THR A 28 11.08 -7.99 -8.85
CA THR A 28 11.99 -8.58 -7.85
C THR A 28 12.25 -10.05 -8.16
N THR A 29 11.19 -10.84 -8.41
CA THR A 29 11.32 -12.25 -8.80
C THR A 29 12.09 -12.40 -10.10
N PHE A 30 11.80 -11.57 -11.11
CA PHE A 30 12.52 -11.57 -12.38
C PHE A 30 14.02 -11.31 -12.16
N GLY A 31 14.38 -10.26 -11.42
CA GLY A 31 15.78 -9.93 -11.13
C GLY A 31 16.54 -11.06 -10.43
N ILE A 32 15.88 -11.77 -9.52
CA ILE A 32 16.46 -12.96 -8.86
C ILE A 32 16.67 -14.09 -9.88
N LEU A 33 15.67 -14.38 -10.72
CA LEU A 33 15.73 -15.47 -11.71
C LEU A 33 16.81 -15.29 -12.76
N ILE A 34 17.11 -14.06 -13.17
CA ILE A 34 18.17 -13.76 -14.14
C ILE A 34 19.52 -13.43 -13.48
N GLU A 35 19.64 -13.66 -12.17
CA GLU A 35 20.84 -13.34 -11.36
C GLU A 35 21.29 -11.87 -11.44
N ASN A 36 20.36 -10.97 -11.78
CA ASN A 36 20.60 -9.53 -11.83
C ASN A 36 20.16 -8.89 -10.51
N TYR A 37 21.09 -8.87 -9.56
CA TYR A 37 20.86 -8.31 -8.24
C TYR A 37 20.59 -6.80 -8.23
N TYR A 38 21.03 -6.04 -9.24
CA TYR A 38 20.70 -4.62 -9.33
C TYR A 38 19.20 -4.40 -9.52
N ILE A 39 18.58 -5.17 -10.42
CA ILE A 39 17.12 -5.13 -10.64
C ILE A 39 16.39 -5.64 -9.40
N ALA A 40 16.85 -6.75 -8.83
CA ALA A 40 16.22 -7.35 -7.66
C ALA A 40 16.20 -6.41 -6.46
N VAL A 41 17.35 -5.82 -6.09
CA VAL A 41 17.48 -4.93 -4.93
C VAL A 41 16.67 -3.64 -5.11
N ALA A 42 16.70 -3.04 -6.31
CA ALA A 42 15.93 -1.82 -6.59
C ALA A 42 14.42 -2.05 -6.43
N ASN A 43 13.89 -3.14 -6.99
CA ASN A 43 12.47 -3.46 -6.89
C ASN A 43 12.08 -3.96 -5.50
N PHE A 44 12.98 -4.66 -4.80
CA PHE A 44 12.73 -5.11 -3.44
C PHE A 44 12.57 -3.93 -2.47
N ALA A 45 13.38 -2.88 -2.62
CA ALA A 45 13.19 -1.64 -1.85
C ALA A 45 11.81 -1.01 -2.10
N ALA A 46 11.37 -0.96 -3.37
CA ALA A 46 10.04 -0.48 -3.73
C ALA A 46 8.92 -1.36 -3.12
N LEU A 47 9.11 -2.68 -3.11
CA LEU A 47 8.18 -3.63 -2.53
C LEU A 47 8.03 -3.42 -1.02
N LEU A 48 9.12 -3.19 -0.28
CA LEU A 48 9.06 -2.91 1.16
C LEU A 48 8.25 -1.65 1.48
N VAL A 49 8.46 -0.57 0.72
CA VAL A 49 7.70 0.68 0.87
C VAL A 49 6.23 0.46 0.51
N ASN A 50 5.96 -0.35 -0.52
CA ASN A 50 4.61 -0.65 -0.95
C ASN A 50 3.85 -1.46 0.12
N ILE A 51 4.48 -2.49 0.72
CA ILE A 51 3.94 -3.27 1.84
C ILE A 51 3.60 -2.37 3.02
N ALA A 52 4.51 -1.46 3.39
CA ALA A 52 4.27 -0.51 4.47
C ALA A 52 3.04 0.37 4.18
N THR A 53 2.86 0.78 2.92
CA THR A 53 1.72 1.61 2.51
C THR A 53 0.41 0.82 2.45
N ILE A 54 0.41 -0.43 1.97
CA ILE A 54 -0.76 -1.32 1.99
C ILE A 54 -1.18 -1.59 3.44
N SER A 55 -0.21 -1.82 4.34
CA SER A 55 -0.47 -1.99 5.77
C SER A 55 -1.21 -0.79 6.39
N LEU A 56 -0.91 0.43 5.92
CA LEU A 56 -1.62 1.63 6.38
C LEU A 56 -3.10 1.65 5.99
N TYR A 57 -3.54 0.96 4.93
CA TYR A 57 -4.98 0.86 4.63
C TYR A 57 -5.73 0.03 5.67
N PHE A 58 -5.07 -0.92 6.32
CA PHE A 58 -5.69 -1.71 7.39
C PHE A 58 -5.66 -0.97 8.74
N ILE A 59 -4.62 -0.19 9.00
CA ILE A 59 -4.48 0.61 10.23
C ILE A 59 -5.32 1.90 10.17
N TYR A 60 -5.36 2.55 9.01
CA TYR A 60 -6.04 3.82 8.73
C TYR A 60 -6.95 3.68 7.50
N PRO A 61 -8.08 2.96 7.63
CA PRO A 61 -8.96 2.70 6.50
C PRO A 61 -9.45 3.99 5.82
N PRO A 62 -9.64 3.98 4.49
CA PRO A 62 -10.25 5.11 3.78
C PRO A 62 -11.68 5.32 4.26
N LEU A 63 -12.13 6.58 4.30
CA LEU A 63 -13.45 6.95 4.82
C LEU A 63 -14.58 6.44 3.89
N THR A 64 -14.26 6.27 2.61
CA THR A 64 -15.16 5.68 1.60
C THR A 64 -15.37 4.18 1.75
N TRP A 65 -14.62 3.49 2.62
CA TRP A 65 -14.77 2.05 2.81
C TRP A 65 -16.09 1.73 3.54
N LYS A 66 -17.06 1.19 2.80
CA LYS A 66 -18.41 0.89 3.34
C LYS A 66 -18.53 -0.44 4.08
N VAL A 67 -17.56 -1.35 3.92
CA VAL A 67 -17.62 -2.71 4.47
C VAL A 67 -16.61 -2.89 5.61
N PRO A 68 -17.06 -3.18 6.85
CA PRO A 68 -16.17 -3.42 7.97
C PRO A 68 -15.57 -4.83 7.85
N ILE A 69 -14.37 -4.93 7.29
CA ILE A 69 -13.67 -6.23 7.17
C ILE A 69 -13.01 -6.63 8.50
N ILE A 70 -12.71 -5.68 9.40
CA ILE A 70 -12.01 -5.92 10.68
C ILE A 70 -12.72 -5.25 11.88
N GLY A 71 -14.05 -5.21 11.92
CA GLY A 71 -14.78 -4.54 13.01
C GLY A 71 -14.49 -3.02 13.11
N THR A 72 -13.79 -2.45 12.14
CA THR A 72 -13.59 -1.02 11.96
C THR A 72 -14.90 -0.46 11.41
N GLY A 73 -15.75 0.05 12.29
CA GLY A 73 -16.98 0.74 11.89
C GLY A 73 -16.69 1.91 10.94
N PRO A 74 -17.69 2.34 10.15
CA PRO A 74 -17.51 3.42 9.17
C PRO A 74 -16.89 4.65 9.84
N GLN A 75 -15.69 5.02 9.39
CA GLN A 75 -14.98 6.20 9.89
C GLN A 75 -15.76 7.44 9.45
N GLN A 76 -16.35 8.16 10.40
CA GLN A 76 -17.02 9.42 10.09
C GLN A 76 -15.98 10.45 9.65
N LYS A 77 -16.18 11.03 8.46
CA LYS A 77 -15.43 12.20 8.01
C LYS A 77 -15.64 13.30 9.05
N LYS A 78 -14.59 13.68 9.79
CA LYS A 78 -14.65 14.86 10.64
C LYS A 78 -14.81 16.07 9.71
N THR A 79 -15.95 16.75 9.82
CA THR A 79 -16.15 18.05 9.19
C THR A 79 -15.28 19.04 9.97
N GLU A 80 -14.19 19.49 9.35
CA GLU A 80 -13.44 20.67 9.81
C GLU A 80 -14.21 21.95 9.47
#